data_AF-A0A831QMI1-F1
#
_entry.id   AF-A0A831QMI1-F1
#
_cell.length_a   1.000
_cell.length_b   1.000
_cell.length_c   1.000
_cell.angle_alpha   90.00
_cell.angle_beta   90.00
_cell.angle_gamma   90.00
#
_symmetry.space_group_name_H-M   'P 1'
#
loop_
_entity.id
_entity.type
_entity.pdbx_description
1 polymer ?
#
loop_
_entity_poly.entity_id
_entity_poly.type
_entity_poly.pdbx_seq_one_letter_code
_entity_poly.pdbx_strand_id
1 'polypeptide(L)' 'MMVYQEFDGKVTEFMRGLVGEQLDQCTGEQITLFNRMYKSIDEIAVDKMRRAYYQCRKTVLENKEKSNG' A
#
# COMPACT_ATOMS: atom_id res chain seq x y z
N MET A 1 -21.70 -2.92 -20.99
CA MET A 1 -20.59 -2.12 -20.41
C MET A 1 -19.81 -3.00 -19.43
N MET A 2 -19.08 -4.00 -19.93
CA MET A 2 -18.31 -4.96 -19.10
C MET A 2 -16.78 -4.77 -19.21
N VAL A 3 -16.30 -4.19 -20.32
CA VAL A 3 -14.86 -4.01 -20.58
C VAL A 3 -14.20 -3.04 -19.57
N TYR A 4 -14.90 -1.98 -19.19
CA TYR A 4 -14.38 -1.01 -18.21
C TYR A 4 -14.23 -1.62 -16.82
N GLN A 5 -15.14 -2.51 -16.40
CA GLN A 5 -15.06 -3.16 -15.09
C GLN A 5 -13.85 -4.10 -14.96
N GLU A 6 -13.51 -4.83 -16.02
CA GLU A 6 -12.31 -5.68 -16.03
C GLU A 6 -11.02 -4.84 -16.00
N PHE A 7 -10.97 -3.75 -16.77
CA PHE A 7 -9.83 -2.84 -16.77
C PHE A 7 -9.61 -2.17 -15.41
N ASP A 8 -10.68 -1.64 -14.81
CA ASP A 8 -10.64 -0.99 -13.48
C ASP A 8 -10.23 -1.98 -12.38
N GLY A 9 -10.66 -3.25 -12.49
CA GLY A 9 -10.21 -4.34 -11.63
C GLY A 9 -8.70 -4.56 -11.69
N LYS A 10 -8.14 -4.69 -12.91
CA LYS A 10 -6.68 -4.88 -13.11
C LYS A 10 -5.86 -3.69 -12.62
N VAL A 11 -6.35 -2.47 -12.82
CA VAL A 11 -5.71 -1.26 -12.28
C VAL A 11 -5.69 -1.28 -10.76
N THR A 12 -6.80 -1.69 -10.13
CA THR A 12 -6.90 -1.80 -8.67
C THR A 12 -5.94 -2.86 -8.11
N GLU A 13 -5.87 -4.03 -8.74
CA GLU A 13 -4.93 -5.10 -8.37
C GLU A 13 -3.48 -4.64 -8.50
N PHE A 14 -3.14 -3.96 -9.59
CA PHE A 14 -1.81 -3.39 -9.79
C PHE A 14 -1.45 -2.38 -8.69
N MET A 15 -2.38 -1.48 -8.33
CA MET A 15 -2.15 -0.52 -7.23
C MET A 15 -1.98 -1.22 -5.87
N ARG A 16 -2.74 -2.28 -5.61
CA ARG A 16 -2.56 -3.12 -4.41
C ARG A 16 -1.18 -3.77 -4.41
N GLY A 17 -0.73 -4.33 -5.53
CA GLY A 17 0.62 -4.88 -5.65
C GLY A 17 1.70 -3.89 -5.22
N LEU A 18 1.65 -2.66 -5.73
CA LEU A 18 2.61 -1.61 -5.36
C LEU A 18 2.60 -1.27 -3.87
N VAL A 19 1.43 -1.26 -3.22
CA VAL A 19 1.32 -1.01 -1.77
C VAL A 19 1.84 -2.21 -0.98
N GLY A 20 1.53 -3.43 -1.43
CA GLY A 20 1.97 -4.69 -0.81
C GLY A 20 3.49 -4.78 -0.76
N GLU A 21 4.17 -4.49 -1.88
CA GLU A 21 5.64 -4.47 -1.96
C GLU A 21 6.30 -3.53 -0.93
N GLN A 22 5.64 -2.44 -0.54
CA GLN A 22 6.13 -1.55 0.51
C GLN A 22 5.82 -2.10 1.90
N LEU A 23 4.64 -2.67 2.11
CA LEU A 23 4.25 -3.27 3.40
C LEU A 23 5.12 -4.47 3.77
N ASP A 24 5.58 -5.26 2.79
CA ASP A 24 6.50 -6.39 3.02
C ASP A 24 7.86 -5.94 3.57
N GLN A 25 8.20 -4.65 3.43
CA GLN A 25 9.41 -4.03 3.97
C GLN A 25 9.16 -3.29 5.30
N CYS A 26 7.91 -3.22 5.75
CA CYS A 26 7.52 -2.59 7.02
C CYS A 26 7.65 -3.58 8.19
N THR A 27 7.81 -3.05 9.40
CA THR A 27 7.75 -3.86 10.62
C THR A 27 6.31 -4.27 10.95
N GLY A 28 6.14 -5.30 11.80
CA GLY A 28 4.81 -5.73 12.23
C GLY A 28 3.98 -4.62 12.90
N GLU A 29 4.62 -3.71 13.63
CA GLU A 29 3.95 -2.55 14.23
C GLU A 29 3.49 -1.53 13.18
N GLN A 30 4.30 -1.30 12.14
CA GLN A 30 3.95 -0.41 11.03
C GLN A 30 2.80 -0.98 10.20
N ILE A 31 2.79 -2.31 9.97
CA ILE A 31 1.67 -3.02 9.34
C ILE A 31 0.42 -2.92 10.22
N THR A 32 0.56 -3.07 11.54
CA THR A 32 -0.55 -2.90 12.49
C THR A 32 -1.15 -1.50 12.42
N LEU A 33 -0.31 -0.45 12.36
CA LEU A 33 -0.75 0.93 12.20
C LEU A 33 -1.47 1.15 10.87
N PHE A 34 -0.93 0.61 9.78
CA PHE A 34 -1.55 0.62 8.47
C PHE A 34 -2.95 0.00 8.49
N ASN A 35 -3.09 -1.19 9.08
CA ASN A 35 -4.36 -1.90 9.19
C ASN A 35 -5.36 -1.16 10.09
N ARG A 36 -4.93 -0.33 11.05
CA ARG A 36 -5.86 0.55 11.79
C ARG A 36 -6.45 1.66 10.91
N MET A 37 -5.69 2.15 9.92
CA MET A 37 -6.16 3.21 9.02
C MET A 37 -7.05 2.69 7.90
N TYR A 38 -6.73 1.51 7.37
CA TYR A 38 -7.34 0.98 6.14
C TYR A 38 -8.03 -0.38 6.30
N LYS A 39 -7.99 -0.99 7.49
CA LYS A 39 -8.37 -2.39 7.78
C LYS A 39 -7.44 -3.43 7.15
N SER A 40 -7.29 -3.39 5.84
CA SER A 40 -6.37 -4.23 5.06
C SER A 40 -6.04 -3.55 3.72
N ILE A 41 -5.12 -4.13 2.96
CA ILE A 41 -4.82 -3.67 1.60
C ILE A 41 -6.02 -3.80 0.64
N ASP A 42 -6.86 -4.80 0.85
CA ASP A 42 -8.04 -5.08 0.02
C ASP A 42 -9.18 -4.08 0.26
N GLU A 43 -9.22 -3.47 1.44
CA GLU A 43 -10.26 -2.54 1.88
C GLU A 43 -9.95 -1.07 1.50
N ILE A 44 -8.81 -0.80 0.88
CA ILE A 44 -8.43 0.55 0.46
C ILE A 44 -9.27 0.97 -0.74
N ALA A 45 -9.94 2.12 -0.62
CA ALA A 45 -10.60 2.76 -1.75
C ALA A 45 -9.57 3.20 -2.81
N VAL A 46 -9.86 3.00 -4.08
CA VAL A 46 -8.94 3.23 -5.21
C VAL A 46 -8.32 4.63 -5.20
N ASP A 47 -9.13 5.65 -4.89
CA ASP A 47 -8.70 7.06 -4.80
C ASP A 47 -7.67 7.31 -3.68
N LYS A 48 -7.60 6.43 -2.67
CA LYS A 48 -6.66 6.50 -1.55
C LYS A 48 -5.40 5.67 -1.75
N MET A 49 -5.36 4.76 -2.72
CA MET A 49 -4.22 3.87 -3.00
C MET A 49 -2.91 4.64 -3.18
N ARG A 50 -2.95 5.75 -3.95
CA ARG A 50 -1.77 6.59 -4.17
C ARG A 50 -1.20 7.14 -2.86
N ARG A 51 -2.06 7.60 -1.96
CA ARG A 51 -1.64 8.13 -0.65
C ARG A 51 -1.09 7.02 0.23
N ALA A 52 -1.76 5.85 0.27
CA ALA A 52 -1.30 4.69 1.02
C ALA A 52 0.11 4.25 0.57
N TYR A 53 0.35 4.20 -0.75
CA TYR A 53 1.67 3.89 -1.32
C TYR A 53 2.77 4.83 -0.81
N TYR A 54 2.57 6.16 -0.92
CA TYR A 54 3.60 7.11 -0.51
C TYR A 54 3.84 7.11 0.99
N GLN A 55 2.82 6.83 1.80
CA GLN A 55 3.00 6.66 3.25
C GLN A 55 3.88 5.46 3.55
N CYS A 56 3.60 4.29 2.96
CA CYS A 56 4.42 3.09 3.16
C CYS A 56 5.85 3.31 2.65
N ARG A 57 6.01 3.88 1.45
CA ARG A 57 7.33 4.16 0.87
C ARG A 57 8.17 5.11 1.75
N LYS A 58 7.55 6.15 2.31
CA LYS A 58 8.24 7.05 3.25
C LYS A 58 8.74 6.30 4.48
N THR A 59 7.88 5.48 5.09
CA THR A 59 8.25 4.64 6.24
C THR A 59 9.39 3.68 5.92
N VAL A 60 9.37 3.04 4.74
CA VAL A 60 10.46 2.15 4.29
C VAL A 60 11.77 2.90 4.12
N LEU A 61 11.75 4.13 3.58
CA LEU A 61 12.95 4.96 3.46
C LEU A 61 13.52 5.32 4.84
N GLU A 62 12.67 5.74 5.78
CA GLU A 62 13.08 6.04 7.16
C GLU A 62 13.67 4.82 7.87
N ASN A 63 13.13 3.61 7.63
CA ASN A 63 13.71 2.37 8.16
C ASN A 63 15.13 2.13 7.60
N LYS A 64 15.34 2.34 6.29
CA LYS A 64 16.64 2.14 5.63
C LYS A 64 17.68 3.15 6.10
N GLU A 65 17.28 4.41 6.30
CA GLU A 65 18.15 5.44 6.86
C GLU A 65 18.62 5.09 8.27
N LYS A 66 17.71 4.58 9.13
CA LYS A 66 18.05 4.15 10.49
C LYS A 66 18.96 2.93 10.55
N SER A 67 18.86 2.00 9.60
CA SER A 67 19.72 0.81 9.58
C SER A 67 21.15 1.09 9.11
N ASN A 68 21.39 2.24 8.47
CA ASN A 68 22.69 2.62 7.90
C ASN A 68 23.48 3.61 8.80
N GLY A 69 22.91 4.06 9.91
CA GLY A 69 23.55 4.98 10.87
C GLY A 69 23.83 4.29 12.20
#